data_AF-A0A3M1Z709-F1
#
_entry.id   AF-A0A3M1Z709-F1
#
_cell.length_a   1.000
_cell.length_b   1.000
_cell.length_c   1.000
_cell.angle_alpha   90.00
_cell.angle_beta   90.00
_cell.angle_gamma   90.00
#
_symmetry.space_group_name_H-M   'P 1'
#
loop_
_entity.id
_entity.type
_entity.pdbx_description
1 polymer ?
#
loop_
_entity_poly.entity_id
_entity_poly.type
_entity_poly.pdbx_seq_one_letter_code
_entity_poly.pdbx_strand_id
1 'polypeptide(L)'
;AATISMSALEDETIDAAIERIQAEAVAAVRAGVICLLLDDTPLYDGEQLWVDPLLITAAVDRVLRQSEDLGNLRRRVGIIVRSGAIRDLHDVAMLVSLGADAVLPYALYAVAIGIAPKAPKEQLEPDELAKLLSNTVEALTKGLQKVTSTIGCHELRGYGHSFSSIGLARGIAALFDTPNYFGSETRGLTWTDLLNEAKDRAAEFRGERRARLANPDRFYPKMWKKVEDVAHGKITLEEYTEHLMNLEDSIPVAIRHVLGFKTQDDVITSDEVNIAIGEHDMPVMISAMSFGSQGELAYRAYAEAAYRLNIICINGEGGELPDLIGRYPRNRGQQIASGRFGVNITFLNSCNLLEIKIGQGAKPGEGGHLPGFKVTEQVAAARNTTPGVALISPSNNHDLYSIEDLAQLIDELKTANPHARVSVKVPCVPGVGIIAVGIAKAGADIITLTGYTGGTGAARAHALRHVGLPAEVGLWLAHRALVESGLRDGVELWCDGGMKSGRDVV
;
A
#
# COMPACT_ATOMS: atom_id res chain seq x y z
N ALA A 1 -30.70 -4.91 22.69
CA ALA A 1 -30.01 -4.48 21.47
C ALA A 1 -31.01 -3.73 20.61
N ALA A 2 -30.55 -2.82 19.74
CA ALA A 2 -31.38 -2.19 18.72
C ALA A 2 -30.75 -2.46 17.35
N THR A 3 -31.60 -2.71 16.35
CA THR A 3 -31.17 -2.89 14.96
C THR A 3 -31.43 -1.60 14.20
N ILE A 4 -30.42 -1.12 13.48
CA ILE A 4 -30.50 0.06 12.63
C ILE A 4 -30.15 -0.38 11.20
N SER A 5 -31.01 -0.01 10.25
CA SER A 5 -30.78 -0.36 8.85
C SER A 5 -29.73 0.56 8.23
N MET A 6 -28.75 -0.02 7.52
CA MET A 6 -27.71 0.73 6.79
C MET A 6 -28.22 1.17 5.40
N SER A 7 -29.25 1.99 5.39
CA SER A 7 -30.00 2.32 4.18
C SER A 7 -30.38 3.80 4.08
N ALA A 8 -30.54 4.26 2.84
CA ALA A 8 -31.18 5.52 2.51
C ALA A 8 -32.54 5.28 1.85
N LEU A 9 -33.49 6.18 2.07
CA LEU A 9 -34.77 6.17 1.34
C LEU A 9 -34.55 6.62 -0.12
N GLU A 10 -35.50 6.31 -1.01
CA GLU A 10 -35.35 6.60 -2.45
C GLU A 10 -35.24 8.11 -2.76
N ASP A 11 -35.92 8.94 -1.97
CA ASP A 11 -35.93 10.40 -2.05
C ASP A 11 -34.92 11.08 -1.10
N GLU A 12 -34.15 10.30 -0.35
CA GLU A 12 -33.16 10.77 0.61
C GLU A 12 -31.76 10.81 -0.02
N THR A 13 -30.99 11.86 0.28
CA THR A 13 -29.58 11.92 -0.09
C THR A 13 -28.73 11.08 0.86
N ILE A 14 -27.59 10.56 0.42
CA ILE A 14 -26.77 9.66 1.23
C ILE A 14 -26.27 10.33 2.53
N ASP A 15 -25.93 11.62 2.46
CA ASP A 15 -25.55 12.42 3.62
C ASP A 15 -26.71 12.60 4.61
N ALA A 16 -27.93 12.88 4.14
CA ALA A 16 -29.11 12.96 5.01
C ALA A 16 -29.44 11.61 5.68
N ALA A 17 -29.29 10.50 4.96
CA ALA A 17 -29.47 9.16 5.51
C ALA A 17 -28.46 8.86 6.63
N ILE A 18 -27.21 9.30 6.46
CA ILE A 18 -26.18 9.17 7.50
C ILE A 18 -26.56 9.97 8.75
N GLU A 19 -27.00 11.22 8.59
CA GLU A 19 -27.43 12.07 9.72
C GLU A 19 -28.61 11.44 10.47
N ARG A 20 -29.59 10.90 9.74
CA ARG A 20 -30.72 10.16 10.32
C ARG A 20 -30.25 8.94 11.11
N ILE A 21 -29.40 8.10 10.52
CA ILE A 21 -28.85 6.89 11.16
C ILE A 21 -28.03 7.25 12.41
N GLN A 22 -27.25 8.34 12.36
CA GLN A 22 -26.53 8.87 13.51
C GLN A 22 -27.48 9.28 14.64
N ALA A 23 -28.57 9.98 14.32
CA ALA A 23 -29.58 10.38 15.30
C ALA A 23 -30.31 9.17 15.92
N GLU A 24 -30.67 8.18 15.10
CA GLU A 24 -31.27 6.90 15.56
C GLU A 24 -30.34 6.17 16.54
N ALA A 25 -29.05 6.07 16.22
CA ALA A 25 -28.05 5.45 17.08
C ALA A 25 -27.91 6.17 18.43
N VAL A 26 -27.81 7.51 18.41
CA VAL A 26 -27.73 8.32 19.64
C VAL A 26 -28.99 8.14 20.49
N ALA A 27 -30.18 8.19 19.88
CA ALA A 27 -31.44 8.01 20.59
C ALA A 27 -31.56 6.61 21.22
N ALA A 28 -31.17 5.56 20.50
CA ALA A 28 -31.17 4.19 21.00
C ALA A 28 -30.25 4.04 22.22
N VAL A 29 -29.01 4.56 22.14
CA VAL A 29 -28.06 4.49 23.26
C VAL A 29 -28.54 5.31 24.46
N ARG A 30 -29.16 6.48 24.22
CA ARG A 30 -29.81 7.29 25.28
C ARG A 30 -30.95 6.53 25.97
N ALA A 31 -31.68 5.70 25.24
CA ALA A 31 -32.71 4.83 25.80
C ALA A 31 -32.15 3.61 26.57
N GLY A 32 -30.82 3.49 26.73
CA GLY A 32 -30.17 2.42 27.48
C GLY A 32 -29.78 1.21 26.64
N VAL A 33 -29.80 1.31 25.31
CA VAL A 33 -29.32 0.23 24.44
C VAL A 33 -27.80 0.07 24.57
N ILE A 34 -27.38 -1.14 24.93
CA ILE A 34 -25.96 -1.50 25.10
C ILE A 34 -25.35 -2.22 23.88
N CYS A 35 -26.13 -2.48 22.84
CA CYS A 35 -25.67 -3.14 21.61
C CYS A 35 -26.47 -2.62 20.41
N LEU A 36 -25.77 -2.04 19.44
CA LEU A 36 -26.31 -1.64 18.15
C LEU A 36 -25.94 -2.70 17.11
N LEU A 37 -26.93 -3.15 16.34
CA LEU A 37 -26.73 -4.00 15.18
C LEU A 37 -26.97 -3.16 13.92
N LEU A 38 -25.91 -2.90 13.16
CA LEU A 38 -25.99 -2.25 11.85
C LEU A 38 -26.21 -3.34 10.79
N ASP A 39 -27.34 -3.31 10.08
CA ASP A 39 -27.78 -4.41 9.20
C ASP A 39 -28.20 -3.90 7.81
N ASP A 40 -27.72 -4.56 6.76
CA ASP A 40 -28.05 -4.28 5.36
C ASP A 40 -29.01 -5.30 4.72
N THR A 41 -29.42 -6.34 5.46
CA THR A 41 -30.35 -7.37 4.95
C THR A 41 -31.67 -6.82 4.40
N PRO A 42 -32.28 -5.77 4.99
CA PRO A 42 -33.52 -5.21 4.45
C PRO A 42 -33.41 -4.63 3.04
N LEU A 43 -32.21 -4.43 2.50
CA LEU A 43 -32.00 -3.82 1.18
C LEU A 43 -32.25 -4.78 0.00
N TYR A 44 -32.48 -6.07 0.25
CA TYR A 44 -32.50 -7.09 -0.80
C TYR A 44 -33.71 -7.07 -1.73
N ASP A 45 -34.77 -6.38 -1.36
CA ASP A 45 -35.90 -6.09 -2.26
C ASP A 45 -35.57 -4.97 -3.27
N GLY A 46 -34.53 -4.17 -3.01
CA GLY A 46 -34.17 -3.02 -3.81
C GLY A 46 -35.14 -1.84 -3.66
N GLU A 47 -35.98 -1.78 -2.62
CA GLU A 47 -36.86 -0.64 -2.34
C GLU A 47 -36.12 0.51 -1.64
N GLN A 48 -35.02 0.19 -0.95
CA GLN A 48 -34.15 1.17 -0.31
C GLN A 48 -32.77 1.19 -0.95
N LEU A 49 -32.08 2.31 -0.77
CA LEU A 49 -30.75 2.54 -1.34
C LEU A 49 -29.68 2.06 -0.38
N TRP A 50 -28.70 1.32 -0.91
CA TRP A 50 -27.57 0.81 -0.15
C TRP A 50 -26.63 1.93 0.28
N VAL A 51 -26.24 1.95 1.55
CA VAL A 51 -25.17 2.82 2.07
C VAL A 51 -24.02 1.95 2.57
N ASP A 52 -22.79 2.35 2.26
CA ASP A 52 -21.61 1.56 2.57
C ASP A 52 -21.45 1.30 4.08
N PRO A 53 -21.28 0.03 4.51
CA PRO A 53 -21.14 -0.31 5.92
C PRO A 53 -19.93 0.34 6.61
N LEU A 54 -18.83 0.58 5.89
CA LEU A 54 -17.67 1.29 6.44
C LEU A 54 -18.07 2.74 6.76
N LEU A 55 -18.78 3.39 5.83
CA LEU A 55 -19.24 4.76 6.00
C LEU A 55 -20.21 4.91 7.18
N ILE A 56 -21.22 4.04 7.27
CA ILE A 56 -22.17 4.06 8.40
C ILE A 56 -21.45 3.76 9.72
N THR A 57 -20.58 2.76 9.76
CA THR A 57 -19.85 2.40 10.97
C THR A 57 -19.00 3.58 11.46
N ALA A 58 -18.26 4.23 10.56
CA ALA A 58 -17.46 5.42 10.87
C ALA A 58 -18.33 6.57 11.41
N ALA A 59 -19.46 6.85 10.75
CA ALA A 59 -20.36 7.92 11.13
C ALA A 59 -21.01 7.69 12.51
N VAL A 60 -21.47 6.45 12.77
CA VAL A 60 -22.07 6.05 14.05
C VAL A 60 -21.04 6.09 15.18
N ASP A 61 -19.85 5.53 14.97
CA ASP A 61 -18.77 5.60 15.96
C ASP A 61 -18.41 7.05 16.30
N ARG A 62 -18.23 7.90 15.27
CA ARG A 62 -17.89 9.32 15.41
C ARG A 62 -18.94 10.09 16.22
N VAL A 63 -20.23 10.00 15.87
CA VAL A 63 -21.28 10.75 16.57
C VAL A 63 -21.43 10.31 18.03
N LEU A 64 -21.28 9.01 18.29
CA LEU A 64 -21.35 8.45 19.65
C LEU A 64 -20.15 8.89 20.50
N ARG A 65 -18.96 9.06 19.90
CA ARG A 65 -17.79 9.65 20.58
C ARG A 65 -17.99 11.13 20.90
N GLN A 66 -18.62 11.88 19.99
CA GLN A 66 -18.76 13.34 20.04
C GLN A 66 -20.00 13.82 20.80
N SER A 67 -20.92 12.93 21.18
CA SER A 67 -22.15 13.31 21.89
C SER A 67 -21.85 14.02 23.22
N GLU A 68 -22.16 15.31 23.31
CA GLU A 68 -21.73 16.21 24.40
C GLU A 68 -22.55 16.03 25.70
N ASP A 69 -23.87 15.84 25.59
CA ASP A 69 -24.81 16.00 26.74
C ASP A 69 -24.68 14.94 27.85
N LEU A 70 -24.08 13.78 27.58
CA LEU A 70 -23.98 12.66 28.53
C LEU A 70 -22.54 12.08 28.61
N GLY A 71 -21.58 12.78 28.01
CA GLY A 71 -20.24 12.27 27.74
C GLY A 71 -20.20 11.25 26.58
N ASN A 72 -19.01 10.70 26.33
CA ASN A 72 -18.75 9.76 25.24
C ASN A 72 -19.67 8.51 25.32
N LEU A 73 -20.74 8.52 24.52
CA LEU A 73 -21.74 7.45 24.44
C LEU A 73 -21.17 6.16 23.85
N ARG A 74 -20.13 6.26 23.01
CA ARG A 74 -19.46 5.11 22.40
C ARG A 74 -18.94 4.12 23.46
N ARG A 75 -18.59 4.58 24.66
CA ARG A 75 -18.16 3.73 25.79
C ARG A 75 -19.28 2.89 26.42
N ARG A 76 -20.54 3.17 26.09
CA ARG A 76 -21.73 2.56 26.73
C ARG A 76 -22.40 1.50 25.86
N VAL A 77 -21.89 1.28 24.64
CA VAL A 77 -22.51 0.43 23.63
C VAL A 77 -21.47 -0.33 22.82
N GLY A 78 -21.78 -1.58 22.47
CA GLY A 78 -21.09 -2.32 21.42
C GLY A 78 -21.72 -2.13 20.05
N ILE A 79 -20.92 -2.07 18.99
CA ILE A 79 -21.38 -1.97 17.61
C ILE A 79 -21.11 -3.30 16.89
N ILE A 80 -22.16 -3.94 16.38
CA ILE A 80 -22.07 -5.15 15.57
C ILE A 80 -22.47 -4.79 14.14
N VAL A 81 -21.64 -5.17 13.18
CA VAL A 81 -21.91 -4.93 11.75
C VAL A 81 -22.24 -6.25 11.08
N ARG A 82 -23.48 -6.38 10.59
CA ARG A 82 -23.95 -7.52 9.80
C ARG A 82 -24.14 -7.04 8.37
N SER A 83 -23.29 -7.52 7.46
CA SER A 83 -23.32 -7.05 6.08
C SER A 83 -22.95 -8.10 5.04
N GLY A 84 -23.65 -8.05 3.91
CA GLY A 84 -23.35 -8.83 2.70
C GLY A 84 -22.25 -8.19 1.85
N ALA A 85 -21.89 -6.94 2.12
CA ALA A 85 -20.85 -6.20 1.41
C ALA A 85 -19.43 -6.43 1.95
N ILE A 86 -19.28 -7.19 3.05
CA ILE A 86 -17.98 -7.58 3.59
C ILE A 86 -17.44 -8.76 2.78
N ARG A 87 -16.40 -8.52 1.96
CA ARG A 87 -15.93 -9.45 0.93
C ARG A 87 -14.63 -10.13 1.29
N ASP A 88 -13.76 -9.44 2.03
CA ASP A 88 -12.43 -9.92 2.31
C ASP A 88 -11.89 -9.48 3.68
N LEU A 89 -10.64 -9.85 3.95
CA LEU A 89 -9.92 -9.49 5.17
C LEU A 89 -9.80 -7.98 5.37
N HIS A 90 -9.66 -7.20 4.29
CA HIS A 90 -9.48 -5.76 4.41
C HIS A 90 -10.77 -5.06 4.84
N ASP A 91 -11.92 -5.47 4.30
CA ASP A 91 -13.23 -4.96 4.76
C ASP A 91 -13.41 -5.21 6.27
N VAL A 92 -13.03 -6.40 6.77
CA VAL A 92 -13.06 -6.72 8.21
C VAL A 92 -12.09 -5.84 9.00
N ALA A 93 -10.85 -5.68 8.53
CA ALA A 93 -9.86 -4.85 9.19
C ALA A 93 -10.32 -3.38 9.27
N MET A 94 -10.91 -2.85 8.20
CA MET A 94 -11.48 -1.51 8.16
C MET A 94 -12.64 -1.36 9.14
N LEU A 95 -13.61 -2.28 9.18
CA LEU A 95 -14.71 -2.21 10.14
C LEU A 95 -14.24 -2.17 11.59
N VAL A 96 -13.27 -3.01 11.95
CA VAL A 96 -12.68 -2.99 13.30
C VAL A 96 -11.98 -1.66 13.57
N SER A 97 -11.21 -1.16 12.59
CA SER A 97 -10.54 0.13 12.68
C SER A 97 -11.52 1.29 12.89
N LEU A 98 -12.71 1.20 12.30
CA LEU A 98 -13.79 2.20 12.37
C LEU A 98 -14.69 2.04 13.59
N GLY A 99 -14.39 1.10 14.48
CA GLY A 99 -15.10 0.95 15.75
C GLY A 99 -16.14 -0.16 15.79
N ALA A 100 -16.18 -1.09 14.84
CA ALA A 100 -16.99 -2.31 14.99
C ALA A 100 -16.38 -3.23 16.05
N ASP A 101 -17.18 -3.64 17.04
CA ASP A 101 -16.79 -4.59 18.09
C ASP A 101 -16.98 -6.06 17.63
N ALA A 102 -17.88 -6.29 16.68
CA ALA A 102 -18.05 -7.58 16.02
C ALA A 102 -18.54 -7.42 14.58
N VAL A 103 -18.21 -8.39 13.74
CA VAL A 103 -18.53 -8.39 12.31
C VAL A 103 -19.15 -9.73 11.92
N LEU A 104 -20.29 -9.69 11.23
CA LEU A 104 -21.00 -10.85 10.68
C LEU A 104 -21.07 -10.74 9.15
N PRO A 105 -20.06 -11.27 8.43
CA PRO A 105 -19.97 -11.21 6.97
C PRO A 105 -20.81 -12.33 6.33
N TYR A 106 -22.13 -12.22 6.39
CA TYR A 106 -23.01 -13.36 6.09
C TYR A 106 -22.95 -13.83 4.63
N ALA A 107 -22.71 -12.94 3.66
CA ALA A 107 -22.53 -13.33 2.26
C ALA A 107 -21.19 -14.06 2.02
N LEU A 108 -20.13 -13.68 2.74
CA LEU A 108 -18.85 -14.38 2.72
C LEU A 108 -19.01 -15.81 3.26
N TYR A 109 -19.73 -15.97 4.37
CA TYR A 109 -20.05 -17.31 4.88
C TYR A 109 -20.88 -18.12 3.89
N ALA A 110 -21.87 -17.49 3.23
CA ALA A 110 -22.67 -18.14 2.22
C ALA A 110 -21.83 -18.71 1.05
N VAL A 111 -20.80 -17.97 0.62
CA VAL A 111 -19.83 -18.45 -0.38
C VAL A 111 -18.96 -19.57 0.19
N ALA A 112 -18.46 -19.43 1.43
CA ALA A 112 -17.58 -20.40 2.07
C ALA A 112 -18.23 -21.79 2.26
N ILE A 113 -19.54 -21.83 2.53
CA ILE A 113 -20.32 -23.07 2.66
C ILE A 113 -20.99 -23.50 1.35
N GLY A 114 -20.68 -22.83 0.23
CA GLY A 114 -21.15 -23.22 -1.10
C GLY A 114 -22.61 -22.93 -1.41
N ILE A 115 -23.36 -22.20 -0.56
CA ILE A 115 -24.77 -21.86 -0.87
C ILE A 115 -24.89 -20.72 -1.90
N ALA A 116 -23.82 -19.94 -2.10
CA ALA A 116 -23.73 -18.88 -3.11
C ALA A 116 -22.60 -19.17 -4.12
N PRO A 117 -22.77 -18.80 -5.42
CA PRO A 117 -23.94 -18.13 -6.00
C PRO A 117 -25.13 -19.08 -6.27
N LYS A 118 -24.95 -20.39 -6.12
CA LYS A 118 -26.01 -21.38 -6.32
C LYS A 118 -25.86 -22.50 -5.31
N ALA A 119 -26.92 -22.74 -4.55
CA ALA A 119 -26.92 -23.79 -3.55
C ALA A 119 -26.73 -25.19 -4.15
N PRO A 120 -25.97 -26.08 -3.50
CA PRO A 120 -25.83 -27.46 -3.91
C PRO A 120 -27.17 -28.19 -3.77
N LYS A 121 -27.33 -29.30 -4.52
CA LYS A 121 -28.52 -30.16 -4.42
C LYS A 121 -28.56 -30.91 -3.08
N GLU A 122 -27.39 -31.26 -2.56
CA GLU A 122 -27.21 -31.95 -1.29
C GLU A 122 -26.75 -30.93 -0.25
N GLN A 123 -27.30 -31.02 0.96
CA GLN A 123 -26.87 -30.17 2.07
C GLN A 123 -25.54 -30.71 2.61
N LEU A 124 -24.70 -29.79 3.10
CA LEU A 124 -23.50 -30.18 3.82
C LEU A 124 -23.86 -30.86 5.13
N GLU A 125 -23.14 -31.92 5.47
CA GLU A 125 -23.26 -32.55 6.77
C GLU A 125 -22.87 -31.55 7.89
N PRO A 126 -23.49 -31.63 9.08
CA PRO A 126 -23.25 -30.66 10.16
C PRO A 126 -21.77 -30.45 10.52
N ASP A 127 -20.98 -31.53 10.52
CA ASP A 127 -19.55 -31.49 10.83
C ASP A 127 -18.74 -30.77 9.74
N GLU A 128 -19.10 -30.95 8.47
CA GLU A 128 -18.47 -30.27 7.35
C GLU A 128 -18.80 -28.78 7.35
N LEU A 129 -20.05 -28.42 7.61
CA LEU A 129 -20.51 -27.04 7.78
C LEU A 129 -19.73 -26.33 8.90
N ALA A 130 -19.63 -26.96 10.08
CA ALA A 130 -18.89 -26.42 11.21
C ALA A 130 -17.40 -26.22 10.86
N LYS A 131 -16.79 -27.16 10.15
CA LYS A 131 -15.40 -27.08 9.70
C LYS A 131 -15.17 -25.92 8.72
N LEU A 132 -16.03 -25.74 7.71
CA LEU A 132 -15.89 -24.67 6.72
C LEU A 132 -16.03 -23.28 7.35
N LEU A 133 -17.00 -23.12 8.26
CA LEU A 133 -17.18 -21.87 9.02
C LEU A 133 -15.98 -21.60 9.93
N SER A 134 -15.51 -22.61 10.67
CA SER A 134 -14.34 -22.49 11.54
C SER A 134 -13.08 -22.10 10.77
N ASN A 135 -12.80 -22.77 9.64
CA ASN A 135 -11.66 -22.44 8.77
C ASN A 135 -11.72 -20.99 8.26
N THR A 136 -12.93 -20.51 7.94
CA THR A 136 -13.15 -19.14 7.47
C THR A 136 -12.81 -18.13 8.58
N VAL A 137 -13.30 -18.37 9.80
CA VAL A 137 -12.99 -17.53 10.97
C VAL A 137 -11.50 -17.56 11.30
N GLU A 138 -10.88 -18.74 11.26
CA GLU A 138 -9.44 -18.91 11.53
C GLU A 138 -8.58 -18.15 10.50
N ALA A 139 -8.94 -18.23 9.22
CA ALA A 139 -8.25 -17.52 8.15
C ALA A 139 -8.33 -16.00 8.31
N LEU A 140 -9.52 -15.47 8.61
CA LEU A 140 -9.73 -14.05 8.88
C LEU A 140 -8.96 -13.60 10.15
N THR A 141 -8.98 -14.41 11.20
CA THR A 141 -8.29 -14.14 12.46
C THR A 141 -6.78 -14.05 12.27
N LYS A 142 -6.17 -15.05 11.61
CA LYS A 142 -4.73 -15.06 11.28
C LYS A 142 -4.37 -13.89 10.37
N GLY A 143 -5.25 -13.58 9.42
CA GLY A 143 -5.12 -12.42 8.54
C GLY A 143 -5.03 -11.13 9.35
N LEU A 144 -5.98 -10.90 10.25
CA LEU A 144 -6.10 -9.69 11.05
C LEU A 144 -4.95 -9.54 12.04
N GLN A 145 -4.52 -10.63 12.69
CA GLN A 145 -3.29 -10.67 13.49
C GLN A 145 -2.07 -10.22 12.69
N LYS A 146 -2.01 -10.61 11.40
CA LYS A 146 -0.89 -10.19 10.59
C LYS A 146 -1.03 -8.78 10.00
N VAL A 147 -2.23 -8.23 9.85
CA VAL A 147 -2.40 -6.81 9.50
C VAL A 147 -2.05 -5.93 10.71
N THR A 148 -2.56 -6.25 11.90
CA THR A 148 -2.27 -5.49 13.14
C THR A 148 -0.77 -5.48 13.48
N SER A 149 -0.08 -6.61 13.31
CA SER A 149 1.37 -6.67 13.60
C SER A 149 2.26 -5.86 12.66
N THR A 150 1.82 -5.48 11.44
CA THR A 150 2.66 -4.65 10.55
C THR A 150 2.85 -3.23 11.06
N ILE A 151 1.97 -2.77 11.95
CA ILE A 151 2.06 -1.47 12.64
C ILE A 151 2.49 -1.60 14.10
N GLY A 152 2.97 -2.79 14.51
CA GLY A 152 3.38 -3.05 15.90
C GLY A 152 2.23 -3.19 16.89
N CYS A 153 0.99 -3.32 16.40
CA CYS A 153 -0.18 -3.51 17.25
C CYS A 153 -0.33 -4.99 17.65
N HIS A 154 -0.43 -5.25 18.96
CA HIS A 154 -0.52 -6.59 19.53
C HIS A 154 -1.89 -6.88 20.18
N GLU A 155 -2.78 -5.89 20.22
CA GLU A 155 -4.10 -6.01 20.82
C GLU A 155 -5.13 -5.23 19.96
N LEU A 156 -6.29 -5.83 19.69
CA LEU A 156 -7.23 -5.33 18.70
C LEU A 156 -7.85 -3.96 19.02
N ARG A 157 -8.14 -3.68 20.30
CA ARG A 157 -8.63 -2.38 20.79
C ARG A 157 -7.60 -1.27 20.56
N GLY A 158 -6.32 -1.61 20.40
CA GLY A 158 -5.25 -0.68 20.01
C GLY A 158 -5.11 -0.45 18.50
N TYR A 159 -5.81 -1.20 17.64
CA TYR A 159 -5.63 -1.15 16.19
C TYR A 159 -6.02 0.21 15.55
N GLY A 160 -6.91 0.96 16.20
CA GLY A 160 -7.18 2.39 15.93
C GLY A 160 -7.52 2.71 14.47
N HIS A 161 -7.50 3.99 14.12
CA HIS A 161 -7.76 4.51 12.76
C HIS A 161 -6.50 4.45 11.87
N SER A 162 -5.89 3.27 11.75
CA SER A 162 -4.60 3.07 11.08
C SER A 162 -4.73 2.91 9.55
N PHE A 163 -5.37 3.88 8.90
CA PHE A 163 -5.56 3.92 7.44
C PHE A 163 -5.57 5.36 6.92
N SER A 164 -5.65 5.51 5.60
CA SER A 164 -5.84 6.80 4.93
C SER A 164 -6.62 6.61 3.66
N SER A 165 -7.13 7.70 3.10
CA SER A 165 -7.91 7.69 1.87
C SER A 165 -7.24 8.51 0.76
N ILE A 166 -7.58 8.18 -0.49
CA ILE A 166 -7.19 8.94 -1.66
C ILE A 166 -8.46 9.17 -2.48
N GLY A 167 -8.72 10.42 -2.84
CA GLY A 167 -9.80 10.78 -3.75
C GLY A 167 -11.19 10.77 -3.12
N LEU A 168 -11.35 10.93 -1.80
CA LEU A 168 -12.68 11.12 -1.20
C LEU A 168 -13.05 12.61 -1.15
N ALA A 169 -14.30 12.96 -1.46
CA ALA A 169 -14.81 14.31 -1.18
C ALA A 169 -14.67 14.65 0.31
N ARG A 170 -14.51 15.93 0.67
CA ARG A 170 -14.13 16.30 2.05
C ARG A 170 -15.23 15.96 3.04
N GLY A 171 -16.49 16.12 2.65
CA GLY A 171 -17.63 15.71 3.48
C GLY A 171 -17.60 14.22 3.84
N ILE A 172 -17.28 13.37 2.86
CA ILE A 172 -17.15 11.91 3.07
C ILE A 172 -15.91 11.61 3.92
N ALA A 173 -14.76 12.18 3.56
CA ALA A 173 -13.49 11.96 4.25
C ALA A 173 -13.55 12.34 5.73
N ALA A 174 -14.29 13.40 6.07
CA ALA A 174 -14.44 13.88 7.45
C ALA A 174 -15.06 12.83 8.39
N LEU A 175 -15.84 11.88 7.87
CA LEU A 175 -16.45 10.81 8.67
C LEU A 175 -15.41 9.80 9.16
N PHE A 176 -14.33 9.59 8.39
CA PHE A 176 -13.30 8.60 8.71
C PHE A 176 -12.25 9.09 9.71
N ASP A 177 -12.10 10.41 9.89
CA ASP A 177 -11.14 11.01 10.82
C ASP A 177 -9.68 10.56 10.56
N THR A 178 -9.33 10.40 9.28
CA THR A 178 -7.99 10.00 8.82
C THR A 178 -7.51 10.90 7.68
N PRO A 179 -6.19 10.92 7.38
CA PRO A 179 -5.68 11.68 6.24
C PRO A 179 -6.36 11.27 4.93
N ASN A 180 -6.76 12.26 4.15
CA ASN A 180 -7.30 12.11 2.80
C ASN A 180 -6.46 12.91 1.80
N TYR A 181 -6.07 12.29 0.70
CA TYR A 181 -5.22 12.89 -0.32
C TYR A 181 -5.98 13.04 -1.64
N PHE A 182 -5.75 14.16 -2.35
CA PHE A 182 -6.26 14.38 -3.72
C PHE A 182 -7.79 14.23 -3.91
N GLY A 183 -8.58 14.47 -2.87
CA GLY A 183 -10.04 14.52 -2.95
C GLY A 183 -10.60 15.93 -2.74
N SER A 184 -11.74 16.23 -3.39
CA SER A 184 -12.46 17.49 -3.27
C SER A 184 -13.96 17.31 -3.50
N GLU A 185 -14.77 18.34 -3.27
CA GLU A 185 -16.23 18.26 -3.48
C GLU A 185 -16.63 18.00 -4.95
N THR A 186 -15.74 18.27 -5.91
CA THR A 186 -16.02 18.11 -7.35
C THR A 186 -15.14 17.08 -8.04
N ARG A 187 -14.17 16.48 -7.32
CA ARG A 187 -13.21 15.51 -7.87
C ARG A 187 -12.95 14.41 -6.85
N GLY A 188 -12.99 13.17 -7.31
CA GLY A 188 -12.92 11.99 -6.47
C GLY A 188 -14.29 11.33 -6.34
N LEU A 189 -14.48 10.53 -5.30
CA LEU A 189 -15.76 9.94 -4.93
C LEU A 189 -16.59 10.98 -4.16
N THR A 190 -17.69 11.41 -4.76
CA THR A 190 -18.61 12.42 -4.20
C THR A 190 -19.90 11.78 -3.66
N TRP A 191 -20.71 12.56 -2.94
CA TRP A 191 -22.04 12.14 -2.50
C TRP A 191 -22.94 11.76 -3.67
N THR A 192 -22.83 12.47 -4.79
CA THR A 192 -23.58 12.17 -6.02
C THR A 192 -23.16 10.83 -6.62
N ASP A 193 -21.86 10.52 -6.62
CA ASP A 193 -21.36 9.22 -7.10
C ASP A 193 -21.88 8.07 -6.24
N LEU A 194 -21.82 8.22 -4.91
CA LEU A 194 -22.38 7.23 -3.96
C LEU A 194 -23.88 7.03 -4.16
N LEU A 195 -24.64 8.10 -4.36
CA LEU A 195 -26.08 8.01 -4.62
C LEU A 195 -26.37 7.28 -5.94
N ASN A 196 -25.62 7.57 -6.99
CA ASN A 196 -25.77 6.90 -8.29
C ASN A 196 -25.42 5.41 -8.17
N GLU A 197 -24.34 5.06 -7.47
CA GLU A 197 -23.98 3.66 -7.21
C GLU A 197 -25.07 2.94 -6.40
N ALA A 198 -25.61 3.58 -5.37
CA ALA A 198 -26.69 3.01 -4.56
C ALA A 198 -27.95 2.73 -5.39
N LYS A 199 -28.32 3.66 -6.29
CA LYS A 199 -29.44 3.49 -7.24
C LYS A 199 -29.20 2.36 -8.23
N ASP A 200 -27.98 2.28 -8.76
CA ASP A 200 -27.58 1.20 -9.67
C ASP A 200 -27.69 -0.18 -8.98
N ARG A 201 -27.22 -0.29 -7.74
CA ARG A 201 -27.33 -1.52 -6.94
C ARG A 201 -28.79 -1.87 -6.62
N ALA A 202 -29.62 -0.90 -6.29
CA ALA A 202 -31.05 -1.13 -6.06
C ALA A 202 -31.75 -1.66 -7.33
N ALA A 203 -31.42 -1.10 -8.50
CA ALA A 203 -31.91 -1.60 -9.79
C ALA A 203 -31.40 -3.03 -10.11
N GLU A 204 -30.18 -3.39 -9.69
CA GLU A 204 -29.69 -4.76 -9.79
C GLU A 204 -30.47 -5.73 -8.90
N PHE A 205 -30.79 -5.35 -7.66
CA PHE A 205 -31.61 -6.18 -6.75
C PHE A 205 -33.04 -6.38 -7.27
N ARG A 206 -33.63 -5.34 -7.88
CA ARG A 206 -34.95 -5.44 -8.56
C ARG A 206 -34.90 -6.23 -9.88
N GLY A 207 -33.72 -6.59 -10.37
CA GLY A 207 -33.54 -7.31 -11.64
C GLY A 207 -33.71 -6.45 -12.89
N GLU A 208 -33.77 -5.12 -12.74
CA GLU A 208 -33.89 -4.16 -13.84
C GLU A 208 -32.56 -4.00 -14.60
N ARG A 209 -31.45 -4.19 -13.88
CA ARG A 209 -30.09 -4.11 -14.42
C ARG A 209 -29.33 -5.41 -14.12
N ARG A 210 -28.51 -5.84 -15.09
CA ARG A 210 -27.63 -6.99 -14.88
C ARG A 210 -26.37 -6.56 -14.14
N ALA A 211 -26.14 -7.15 -12.97
CA ALA A 211 -24.88 -7.02 -12.24
C ALA A 211 -23.69 -7.43 -13.11
N ARG A 212 -22.69 -6.56 -13.21
CA ARG A 212 -21.41 -6.84 -13.87
C ARG A 212 -20.28 -6.52 -12.92
N LEU A 213 -19.41 -7.52 -12.69
CA LEU A 213 -18.16 -7.27 -12.01
C LEU A 213 -17.33 -6.28 -12.85
N ALA A 214 -16.90 -5.19 -12.21
CA ALA A 214 -16.00 -4.24 -12.85
C ALA A 214 -14.72 -4.97 -13.28
N ASN A 215 -14.31 -4.75 -14.53
CA ASN A 215 -13.02 -5.22 -15.01
C ASN A 215 -12.03 -4.06 -14.83
N PRO A 216 -11.11 -4.12 -13.85
CA PRO A 216 -10.15 -3.04 -13.67
C PRO A 216 -9.25 -2.97 -14.90
N ASP A 217 -9.27 -1.84 -15.58
CA ASP A 217 -8.45 -1.66 -16.78
C ASP A 217 -6.97 -1.67 -16.41
N ARG A 218 -6.27 -2.72 -16.85
CA ARG A 218 -4.83 -2.89 -16.68
C ARG A 218 -4.16 -2.94 -18.04
N PHE A 219 -3.46 -1.86 -18.40
CA PHE A 219 -2.76 -1.80 -19.68
C PHE A 219 -1.27 -2.15 -19.58
N TYR A 220 -0.63 -2.05 -18.41
CA TYR A 220 0.80 -2.41 -18.29
C TYR A 220 1.13 -3.85 -18.71
N PRO A 221 0.30 -4.89 -18.47
CA PRO A 221 0.54 -6.22 -19.02
C PRO A 221 0.59 -6.23 -20.56
N LYS A 222 -0.13 -5.32 -21.23
CA LYS A 222 -0.11 -5.15 -22.68
C LYS A 222 1.21 -4.53 -23.16
N MET A 223 1.90 -3.76 -22.32
CA MET A 223 3.15 -3.07 -22.65
C MET A 223 4.40 -3.95 -22.56
N TRP A 224 4.35 -5.06 -21.80
CA TRP A 224 5.51 -5.95 -21.63
C TRP A 224 6.05 -6.48 -22.97
N LYS A 225 5.15 -6.95 -23.84
CA LYS A 225 5.52 -7.47 -25.18
C LYS A 225 6.15 -6.38 -26.05
N LYS A 226 5.64 -5.16 -25.96
CA LYS A 226 6.17 -4.03 -26.74
C LYS A 226 7.58 -3.63 -26.28
N VAL A 227 7.88 -3.64 -24.98
CA VAL A 227 9.25 -3.43 -24.48
C VAL A 227 10.20 -4.52 -25.00
N GLU A 228 9.73 -5.77 -25.06
CA GLU A 228 10.52 -6.85 -25.64
C GLU A 228 10.79 -6.62 -27.14
N ASP A 229 9.77 -6.16 -27.87
CA ASP A 229 9.90 -5.81 -29.29
C ASP A 229 10.88 -4.64 -29.52
N VAL A 230 10.99 -3.67 -28.60
CA VAL A 230 12.05 -2.64 -28.62
C VAL A 230 13.43 -3.31 -28.48
N ALA A 231 13.60 -4.18 -27.48
CA ALA A 231 14.87 -4.86 -27.23
C ALA A 231 15.32 -5.76 -28.41
N HIS A 232 14.35 -6.32 -29.15
CA HIS A 232 14.60 -7.10 -30.37
C HIS A 232 14.69 -6.25 -31.65
N GLY A 233 14.59 -4.92 -31.55
CA GLY A 233 14.68 -4.00 -32.69
C GLY A 233 13.50 -4.08 -33.67
N LYS A 234 12.34 -4.60 -33.23
CA LYS A 234 11.13 -4.71 -34.05
C LYS A 234 10.29 -3.43 -34.06
N ILE A 235 10.36 -2.66 -32.98
CA ILE A 235 9.77 -1.32 -32.87
C ILE A 235 10.80 -0.36 -32.27
N THR A 236 10.62 0.93 -32.52
CA THR A 236 11.47 1.99 -31.96
C THR A 236 11.05 2.36 -30.54
N LEU A 237 11.94 3.04 -29.80
CA LEU A 237 11.63 3.55 -28.46
C LEU A 237 10.56 4.64 -28.53
N GLU A 238 10.56 5.42 -29.60
CA GLU A 238 9.59 6.47 -29.90
C GLU A 238 8.19 5.86 -30.08
N GLU A 239 8.05 4.83 -30.91
CA GLU A 239 6.78 4.11 -31.10
C GLU A 239 6.30 3.45 -29.81
N TYR A 240 7.21 2.92 -28.97
CA TYR A 240 6.84 2.38 -27.67
C TYR A 240 6.27 3.47 -26.75
N THR A 241 6.95 4.62 -26.70
CA THR A 241 6.62 5.75 -25.83
C THR A 241 5.28 6.37 -26.22
N GLU A 242 5.03 6.57 -27.52
CA GLU A 242 3.75 7.07 -28.03
C GLU A 242 2.59 6.14 -27.65
N HIS A 243 2.75 4.83 -27.82
CA HIS A 243 1.73 3.87 -27.41
C HIS A 243 1.47 3.90 -25.89
N LEU A 244 2.52 4.04 -25.09
CA LEU A 244 2.40 4.10 -23.63
C LEU A 244 1.63 5.36 -23.22
N MET A 245 2.02 6.53 -23.73
CA MET A 245 1.37 7.82 -23.42
C MET A 245 -0.11 7.82 -23.83
N ASN A 246 -0.45 7.30 -25.01
CA ASN A 246 -1.84 7.18 -25.46
C ASN A 246 -2.69 6.30 -24.52
N LEU A 247 -2.11 5.24 -23.96
CA LEU A 247 -2.79 4.39 -22.98
C LEU A 247 -2.92 5.07 -21.62
N GLU A 248 -1.89 5.79 -21.17
CA GLU A 248 -1.90 6.54 -19.91
C GLU A 248 -2.96 7.65 -19.92
N ASP A 249 -3.11 8.35 -21.04
CA ASP A 249 -4.10 9.44 -21.19
C ASP A 249 -5.54 8.89 -21.35
N SER A 250 -5.73 7.78 -22.08
CA SER A 250 -7.07 7.18 -22.27
C SER A 250 -7.57 6.37 -21.08
N ILE A 251 -6.66 5.79 -20.30
CA ILE A 251 -6.96 4.93 -19.15
C ILE A 251 -6.00 5.30 -18.01
N PRO A 252 -6.21 6.43 -17.31
CA PRO A 252 -5.35 6.82 -16.21
C PRO A 252 -5.46 5.83 -15.04
N VAL A 253 -4.34 5.21 -14.65
CA VAL A 253 -4.26 4.23 -13.54
C VAL A 253 -3.35 4.67 -12.40
N ALA A 254 -2.69 5.83 -12.53
CA ALA A 254 -1.84 6.45 -11.51
C ALA A 254 -2.10 7.96 -11.45
N ILE A 255 -1.77 8.58 -10.30
CA ILE A 255 -2.03 10.01 -10.05
C ILE A 255 -1.28 10.87 -11.06
N ARG A 256 -0.03 10.53 -11.38
CA ARG A 256 0.77 11.25 -12.38
C ARG A 256 0.17 11.26 -13.79
N HIS A 257 -0.70 10.31 -14.17
CA HIS A 257 -1.31 10.32 -15.51
C HIS A 257 -2.33 11.44 -15.69
N VAL A 258 -2.90 11.96 -14.59
CA VAL A 258 -3.83 13.10 -14.63
C VAL A 258 -3.12 14.44 -14.41
N LEU A 259 -1.78 14.42 -14.32
CA LEU A 259 -0.94 15.60 -14.26
C LEU A 259 -0.39 15.91 -15.66
N GLY A 260 -0.24 17.19 -15.96
CA GLY A 260 0.36 17.67 -17.19
C GLY A 260 1.39 18.76 -16.91
N PHE A 261 2.25 19.00 -17.90
CA PHE A 261 3.24 20.07 -17.85
C PHE A 261 2.63 21.39 -18.33
N LYS A 262 3.06 22.49 -17.70
CA LYS A 262 2.82 23.82 -18.25
C LYS A 262 3.93 24.10 -19.25
N THR A 263 3.57 24.20 -20.53
CA THR A 263 4.50 24.53 -21.61
C THR A 263 4.91 26.01 -21.54
N GLN A 264 6.14 26.30 -21.92
CA GLN A 264 6.66 27.66 -22.11
C GLN A 264 7.06 27.82 -23.58
N ASP A 265 7.12 29.06 -24.07
CA ASP A 265 7.39 29.38 -25.48
C ASP A 265 8.89 29.31 -25.83
N ASP A 266 9.77 29.14 -24.85
CA ASP A 266 11.21 29.03 -25.06
C ASP A 266 11.56 27.73 -25.78
N VAL A 267 12.25 27.85 -26.91
CA VAL A 267 12.70 26.71 -27.70
C VAL A 267 14.06 26.25 -27.17
N ILE A 268 14.09 25.08 -26.55
CA ILE A 268 15.31 24.42 -26.07
C ILE A 268 15.54 23.17 -26.93
N THR A 269 16.77 22.99 -27.39
CA THR A 269 17.20 21.79 -28.12
C THR A 269 17.70 20.72 -27.17
N SER A 270 17.63 19.44 -27.56
CA SER A 270 18.08 18.33 -26.70
C SER A 270 19.55 18.44 -26.28
N ASP A 271 20.39 19.04 -27.13
CA ASP A 271 21.83 19.22 -26.87
C ASP A 271 22.11 20.23 -25.75
N GLU A 272 21.14 21.08 -25.41
CA GLU A 272 21.24 22.07 -24.33
C GLU A 272 20.76 21.52 -22.98
N VAL A 273 20.17 20.32 -22.96
CA VAL A 273 19.61 19.70 -21.76
C VAL A 273 20.66 18.80 -21.09
N ASN A 274 21.01 19.12 -19.83
CA ASN A 274 21.84 18.26 -19.01
C ASN A 274 20.99 17.47 -18.00
N ILE A 275 21.01 16.14 -18.12
CA ILE A 275 20.33 15.23 -17.20
C ILE A 275 21.26 14.60 -16.15
N ALA A 276 22.56 14.91 -16.17
CA ALA A 276 23.51 14.36 -15.22
C ALA A 276 23.24 14.84 -13.79
N ILE A 277 23.43 13.94 -12.81
CA ILE A 277 23.29 14.22 -11.37
C ILE A 277 24.58 13.82 -10.66
N GLY A 278 25.29 14.82 -10.15
CA GLY A 278 26.58 14.59 -9.48
C GLY A 278 27.58 13.92 -10.43
N GLU A 279 28.03 12.71 -10.08
CA GLU A 279 28.97 11.92 -10.89
C GLU A 279 28.28 10.93 -11.85
N HIS A 280 26.94 10.95 -11.94
CA HIS A 280 26.14 10.01 -12.73
C HIS A 280 25.50 10.69 -13.94
N ASP A 281 25.34 9.94 -15.03
CA ASP A 281 24.96 10.51 -16.33
C ASP A 281 23.46 10.80 -16.46
N MET A 282 22.61 10.29 -15.55
CA MET A 282 21.15 10.45 -15.63
C MET A 282 20.47 10.22 -14.26
N PRO A 283 19.27 10.79 -14.02
CA PRO A 283 18.59 10.78 -12.72
C PRO A 283 17.78 9.50 -12.52
N VAL A 284 18.35 8.34 -12.88
CA VAL A 284 17.67 7.05 -12.76
C VAL A 284 18.56 6.04 -12.05
N MET A 285 17.91 5.08 -11.40
CA MET A 285 18.59 4.00 -10.71
C MET A 285 17.87 2.67 -10.93
N ILE A 286 18.63 1.58 -10.93
CA ILE A 286 18.07 0.24 -10.83
C ILE A 286 17.86 -0.07 -9.35
N SER A 287 16.58 -0.09 -8.96
CA SER A 287 16.18 -0.33 -7.57
C SER A 287 16.57 -1.72 -7.07
N ALA A 288 16.69 -1.83 -5.75
CA ALA A 288 17.14 -3.00 -5.04
C ALA A 288 16.31 -4.27 -5.32
N MET A 289 16.95 -5.31 -5.86
CA MET A 289 16.35 -6.63 -6.10
C MET A 289 17.35 -7.74 -5.77
N SER A 290 17.03 -8.58 -4.78
CA SER A 290 18.01 -9.51 -4.22
C SER A 290 18.37 -10.66 -5.15
N PHE A 291 19.65 -11.06 -5.13
CA PHE A 291 20.08 -12.36 -5.64
C PHE A 291 19.31 -13.51 -4.95
N GLY A 292 18.82 -14.46 -5.74
CA GLY A 292 17.90 -15.52 -5.32
C GLY A 292 16.42 -15.22 -5.60
N SER A 293 16.00 -13.95 -5.51
CA SER A 293 14.69 -13.56 -6.08
C SER A 293 14.77 -13.46 -7.61
N GLN A 294 15.94 -13.06 -8.10
CA GLN A 294 16.30 -13.01 -9.52
C GLN A 294 17.34 -14.07 -9.85
N GLY A 295 17.36 -14.50 -11.11
CA GLY A 295 18.41 -15.38 -11.63
C GLY A 295 19.74 -14.64 -11.75
N GLU A 296 20.84 -15.40 -11.69
CA GLU A 296 22.22 -14.87 -11.72
C GLU A 296 22.48 -13.98 -12.95
N LEU A 297 22.02 -14.41 -14.13
CA LEU A 297 22.23 -13.67 -15.37
C LEU A 297 21.62 -12.25 -15.29
N ALA A 298 20.37 -12.12 -14.86
CA ALA A 298 19.70 -10.83 -14.73
C ALA A 298 20.38 -9.95 -13.67
N TYR A 299 20.72 -10.55 -12.53
CA TYR A 299 21.37 -9.87 -11.42
C TYR A 299 22.72 -9.25 -11.82
N ARG A 300 23.56 -10.01 -12.54
CA ARG A 300 24.83 -9.51 -13.10
C ARG A 300 24.63 -8.47 -14.19
N ALA A 301 23.65 -8.69 -15.06
CA ALA A 301 23.34 -7.77 -16.16
C ALA A 301 22.97 -6.37 -15.65
N TYR A 302 22.23 -6.27 -14.54
CA TYR A 302 21.90 -4.97 -13.95
C TYR A 302 23.11 -4.22 -13.42
N ALA A 303 24.05 -4.90 -12.77
CA ALA A 303 25.27 -4.25 -12.28
C ALA A 303 26.15 -3.73 -13.43
N GLU A 304 26.35 -4.56 -14.46
CA GLU A 304 27.13 -4.18 -15.65
C GLU A 304 26.43 -3.07 -16.45
N ALA A 305 25.10 -3.14 -16.62
CA ALA A 305 24.33 -2.10 -17.31
C ALA A 305 24.44 -0.76 -16.57
N ALA A 306 24.33 -0.78 -15.24
CA ALA A 306 24.46 0.44 -14.44
C ALA A 306 25.84 1.07 -14.55
N TYR A 307 26.90 0.26 -14.55
CA TYR A 307 28.25 0.73 -14.79
C TYR A 307 28.42 1.36 -16.18
N ARG A 308 27.93 0.70 -17.24
CA ARG A 308 28.05 1.19 -18.62
C ARG A 308 27.27 2.47 -18.89
N LEU A 309 26.11 2.61 -18.26
CA LEU A 309 25.26 3.79 -18.35
C LEU A 309 25.65 4.87 -17.32
N ASN A 310 26.66 4.60 -16.50
CA ASN A 310 27.07 5.43 -15.36
C ASN A 310 25.91 5.86 -14.46
N ILE A 311 25.05 4.89 -14.07
CA ILE A 311 23.94 5.06 -13.14
C ILE A 311 24.13 4.20 -11.89
N ILE A 312 23.20 4.33 -10.94
CA ILE A 312 23.21 3.57 -9.69
C ILE A 312 22.37 2.29 -9.83
N CYS A 313 22.81 1.21 -9.20
CA CYS A 313 22.10 -0.05 -9.06
C CYS A 313 22.29 -0.63 -7.66
N ILE A 314 21.21 -0.99 -6.97
CA ILE A 314 21.26 -1.53 -5.59
C ILE A 314 21.08 -3.04 -5.57
N ASN A 315 21.82 -3.75 -4.72
CA ASN A 315 21.87 -5.22 -4.71
C ASN A 315 20.67 -5.91 -4.10
N GLY A 316 19.97 -5.25 -3.17
CA GLY A 316 18.89 -5.88 -2.41
C GLY A 316 19.36 -6.70 -1.21
N GLU A 317 18.39 -7.28 -0.52
CA GLU A 317 18.52 -7.91 0.80
C GLU A 317 19.27 -9.27 0.84
N GLY A 318 19.97 -9.65 -0.23
CA GLY A 318 20.46 -11.02 -0.45
C GLY A 318 21.95 -11.24 -0.27
N GLY A 319 22.70 -10.27 0.25
CA GLY A 319 24.16 -10.25 0.14
C GLY A 319 24.61 -9.94 -1.28
N GLU A 320 25.88 -10.20 -1.58
CA GLU A 320 26.47 -9.91 -2.89
C GLU A 320 27.37 -11.06 -3.37
N LEU A 321 27.48 -11.21 -4.69
CA LEU A 321 28.33 -12.22 -5.30
C LEU A 321 29.81 -11.87 -5.12
N PRO A 322 30.69 -12.84 -4.78
CA PRO A 322 32.10 -12.55 -4.47
C PRO A 322 32.85 -11.76 -5.54
N ASP A 323 32.55 -11.98 -6.81
CA ASP A 323 33.21 -11.30 -7.94
C ASP A 323 32.63 -9.91 -8.26
N LEU A 324 31.48 -9.56 -7.68
CA LEU A 324 30.88 -8.22 -7.77
C LEU A 324 31.26 -7.32 -6.60
N ILE A 325 31.69 -7.89 -5.47
CA ILE A 325 32.22 -7.14 -4.31
C ILE A 325 33.36 -6.23 -4.77
N GLY A 326 33.17 -4.91 -4.63
CA GLY A 326 34.21 -3.91 -4.92
C GLY A 326 34.44 -3.64 -6.40
N ARG A 327 33.69 -4.30 -7.31
CA ARG A 327 33.91 -4.18 -8.75
C ARG A 327 33.42 -2.85 -9.33
N TYR A 328 32.30 -2.34 -8.82
CA TYR A 328 31.67 -1.11 -9.30
C TYR A 328 31.33 -0.14 -8.14
N PRO A 329 32.31 0.30 -7.34
CA PRO A 329 32.03 0.97 -6.06
C PRO A 329 31.17 2.23 -6.18
N ARG A 330 31.25 2.96 -7.31
CA ARG A 330 30.44 4.16 -7.57
C ARG A 330 29.02 3.88 -8.07
N ASN A 331 28.81 2.76 -8.76
CA ASN A 331 27.56 2.46 -9.45
C ASN A 331 26.74 1.38 -8.71
N ARG A 332 27.36 0.63 -7.80
CA ARG A 332 26.75 -0.50 -7.11
C ARG A 332 26.57 -0.20 -5.64
N GLY A 333 25.33 -0.04 -5.19
CA GLY A 333 25.00 0.13 -3.78
C GLY A 333 24.68 -1.18 -3.08
N GLN A 334 24.97 -1.22 -1.77
CA GLN A 334 24.78 -2.37 -0.91
C GLN A 334 23.67 -2.14 0.11
N GLN A 335 22.68 -3.03 0.16
CA GLN A 335 21.49 -2.89 1.01
C GLN A 335 21.64 -3.66 2.33
N ILE A 336 21.27 -3.01 3.41
CA ILE A 336 21.21 -3.54 4.77
C ILE A 336 19.72 -3.66 5.15
N ALA A 337 19.22 -4.90 5.16
CA ALA A 337 17.83 -5.22 5.52
C ALA A 337 17.76 -6.06 6.79
N SER A 338 16.55 -6.27 7.33
CA SER A 338 16.32 -6.90 8.65
C SER A 338 16.99 -8.26 8.88
N GLY A 339 17.15 -9.07 7.83
CA GLY A 339 17.83 -10.36 7.92
C GLY A 339 19.36 -10.30 7.97
N ARG A 340 19.97 -9.13 7.68
CA ARG A 340 21.43 -8.92 7.59
C ARG A 340 22.19 -9.95 6.73
N PHE A 341 21.51 -10.57 5.75
CA PHE A 341 22.11 -11.59 4.91
C PHE A 341 23.31 -11.04 4.14
N GLY A 342 24.45 -11.72 4.26
CA GLY A 342 25.70 -11.35 3.58
C GLY A 342 26.36 -10.06 4.07
N VAL A 343 25.82 -9.39 5.09
CA VAL A 343 26.37 -8.13 5.61
C VAL A 343 27.60 -8.42 6.48
N ASN A 344 28.75 -7.92 6.06
CA ASN A 344 30.02 -7.95 6.79
C ASN A 344 30.89 -6.75 6.41
N ILE A 345 32.05 -6.58 7.04
CA ILE A 345 32.89 -5.39 6.81
C ILE A 345 33.41 -5.28 5.37
N THR A 346 33.71 -6.40 4.71
CA THR A 346 34.12 -6.43 3.30
C THR A 346 32.99 -5.96 2.39
N PHE A 347 31.77 -6.41 2.67
CA PHE A 347 30.56 -5.97 1.97
C PHE A 347 30.31 -4.46 2.15
N LEU A 348 30.39 -3.96 3.39
CA LEU A 348 30.17 -2.55 3.69
C LEU A 348 31.22 -1.64 3.04
N ASN A 349 32.49 -2.05 3.02
CA ASN A 349 33.59 -1.31 2.38
C ASN A 349 33.67 -1.48 0.85
N SER A 350 32.74 -2.21 0.24
CA SER A 350 32.80 -2.54 -1.19
C SER A 350 32.19 -1.48 -2.12
N CYS A 351 31.58 -0.42 -1.58
CA CYS A 351 30.80 0.55 -2.34
C CYS A 351 30.82 1.95 -1.73
N ASN A 352 30.31 2.92 -2.49
CA ASN A 352 30.15 4.31 -2.07
C ASN A 352 28.70 4.62 -1.65
N LEU A 353 27.83 3.60 -1.57
CA LEU A 353 26.42 3.78 -1.26
C LEU A 353 25.87 2.59 -0.47
N LEU A 354 25.46 2.85 0.77
CA LEU A 354 24.82 1.90 1.66
C LEU A 354 23.34 2.26 1.79
N GLU A 355 22.43 1.30 1.60
CA GLU A 355 20.99 1.53 1.72
C GLU A 355 20.42 0.75 2.91
N ILE A 356 19.99 1.45 3.97
CA ILE A 356 19.19 0.87 5.04
C ILE A 356 17.77 0.67 4.52
N LYS A 357 17.30 -0.58 4.50
CA LYS A 357 15.91 -0.92 4.12
C LYS A 357 15.04 -1.03 5.37
N ILE A 358 14.21 -0.02 5.59
CA ILE A 358 13.13 -0.06 6.60
C ILE A 358 11.94 -0.85 6.06
N GLY A 359 11.61 -0.68 4.79
CA GLY A 359 10.53 -1.40 4.14
C GLY A 359 10.52 -1.23 2.62
N GLN A 360 9.54 -1.85 1.98
CA GLN A 360 9.31 -1.73 0.54
C GLN A 360 7.82 -1.48 0.26
N GLY A 361 7.52 -0.74 -0.82
CA GLY A 361 6.16 -0.34 -1.14
C GLY A 361 5.19 -1.51 -1.38
N ALA A 362 5.66 -2.63 -1.94
CA ALA A 362 4.81 -3.79 -2.23
C ALA A 362 4.28 -4.54 -0.99
N LYS A 363 4.97 -4.41 0.14
CA LYS A 363 4.62 -5.08 1.41
C LYS A 363 5.17 -4.32 2.64
N PRO A 364 4.67 -3.10 2.91
CA PRO A 364 5.10 -2.33 4.07
C PRO A 364 4.86 -3.10 5.38
N GLY A 365 5.82 -3.04 6.31
CA GLY A 365 5.76 -3.74 7.61
C GLY A 365 5.95 -5.27 7.56
N GLU A 366 6.42 -5.80 6.42
CA GLU A 366 6.78 -7.21 6.26
C GLU A 366 8.23 -7.41 5.84
N GLY A 367 8.83 -8.50 6.32
CA GLY A 367 10.17 -8.92 5.93
C GLY A 367 10.25 -9.54 4.53
N GLY A 368 11.48 -9.70 4.07
CA GLY A 368 11.85 -10.51 2.92
C GLY A 368 11.37 -11.97 3.05
N HIS A 369 10.99 -12.59 1.94
CA HIS A 369 10.67 -14.03 1.91
C HIS A 369 11.27 -14.64 0.64
N LEU A 370 12.16 -15.61 0.85
CA LEU A 370 12.73 -16.44 -0.21
C LEU A 370 12.40 -17.92 0.04
N PRO A 371 11.58 -18.56 -0.82
CA PRO A 371 11.28 -19.97 -0.67
C PRO A 371 12.53 -20.85 -0.73
N GLY A 372 12.57 -21.93 0.06
CA GLY A 372 13.76 -22.78 0.21
C GLY A 372 14.28 -23.38 -1.10
N PHE A 373 13.37 -23.73 -2.02
CA PHE A 373 13.76 -24.26 -3.34
C PHE A 373 14.49 -23.24 -4.23
N LYS A 374 14.46 -21.94 -3.92
CA LYS A 374 15.26 -20.90 -4.59
C LYS A 374 16.61 -20.66 -3.89
N VAL A 375 16.85 -21.26 -2.74
CA VAL A 375 18.10 -21.12 -1.97
C VAL A 375 19.10 -22.16 -2.45
N THR A 376 19.65 -21.92 -3.64
CA THR A 376 20.74 -22.72 -4.23
C THR A 376 22.03 -22.55 -3.43
N GLU A 377 23.06 -23.35 -3.71
CA GLU A 377 24.37 -23.24 -3.05
C GLU A 377 24.99 -21.84 -3.17
N GLN A 378 24.92 -21.22 -4.35
CA GLN A 378 25.42 -19.87 -4.57
C GLN A 378 24.61 -18.83 -3.77
N VAL A 379 23.28 -18.96 -3.73
CA VAL A 379 22.41 -18.06 -2.95
C VAL A 379 22.68 -18.23 -1.46
N ALA A 380 22.87 -19.47 -1.00
CA ALA A 380 23.20 -19.79 0.37
C ALA A 380 24.56 -19.20 0.78
N ALA A 381 25.57 -19.30 -0.10
CA ALA A 381 26.88 -18.72 0.09
C ALA A 381 26.84 -17.19 0.18
N ALA A 382 26.13 -16.51 -0.74
CA ALA A 382 25.98 -15.05 -0.71
C ALA A 382 25.30 -14.54 0.57
N ARG A 383 24.43 -15.37 1.18
CA ARG A 383 23.64 -15.02 2.36
C ARG A 383 24.22 -15.55 3.68
N ASN A 384 25.31 -16.32 3.63
CA ASN A 384 25.86 -17.07 4.78
C ASN A 384 24.80 -17.95 5.47
N THR A 385 24.08 -18.76 4.70
CA THR A 385 23.01 -19.64 5.20
C THR A 385 23.12 -21.05 4.60
N THR A 386 22.16 -21.92 4.94
CA THR A 386 22.11 -23.31 4.49
C THR A 386 21.29 -23.46 3.20
N PRO A 387 21.78 -24.19 2.18
CA PRO A 387 21.02 -24.49 0.97
C PRO A 387 19.68 -25.18 1.25
N GLY A 388 18.66 -24.87 0.45
CA GLY A 388 17.33 -25.49 0.53
C GLY A 388 16.42 -24.99 1.67
N VAL A 389 16.94 -24.21 2.62
CA VAL A 389 16.17 -23.68 3.75
C VAL A 389 15.44 -22.40 3.36
N ALA A 390 14.14 -22.32 3.60
CA ALA A 390 13.37 -21.10 3.35
C ALA A 390 13.85 -19.96 4.26
N LEU A 391 14.03 -18.76 3.69
CA LEU A 391 14.49 -17.59 4.41
C LEU A 391 13.33 -16.61 4.57
N ILE A 392 12.87 -16.45 5.81
CA ILE A 392 11.87 -15.46 6.18
C ILE A 392 12.59 -14.44 7.06
N SER A 393 12.73 -13.22 6.57
CA SER A 393 13.36 -12.16 7.35
C SER A 393 12.37 -11.64 8.40
N PRO A 394 12.85 -11.19 9.57
CA PRO A 394 12.02 -10.46 10.52
C PRO A 394 11.34 -9.25 9.84
N SER A 395 10.14 -8.88 10.30
CA SER A 395 9.47 -7.67 9.79
C SER A 395 10.23 -6.39 10.15
N ASN A 396 10.88 -6.37 11.32
CA ASN A 396 11.59 -5.20 11.83
C ASN A 396 13.09 -5.47 11.82
N ASN A 397 13.87 -4.39 11.70
CA ASN A 397 15.30 -4.43 12.01
C ASN A 397 15.43 -4.52 13.55
N HIS A 398 16.10 -5.56 14.07
CA HIS A 398 16.16 -5.82 15.52
C HIS A 398 17.05 -4.84 16.30
N ASP A 399 17.79 -4.02 15.57
CA ASP A 399 18.65 -2.92 16.02
C ASP A 399 18.05 -1.55 15.66
N LEU A 400 16.75 -1.50 15.31
CA LEU A 400 16.05 -0.26 14.99
C LEU A 400 14.60 -0.32 15.49
N TYR A 401 14.39 0.21 16.71
CA TYR A 401 13.08 0.36 17.33
C TYR A 401 12.65 1.82 17.49
N SER A 402 13.55 2.76 17.29
CA SER A 402 13.31 4.19 17.37
C SER A 402 14.13 4.98 16.35
N ILE A 403 13.95 6.31 16.33
CA ILE A 403 14.70 7.18 15.40
C ILE A 403 16.16 7.35 15.83
N GLU A 404 16.42 7.30 17.14
CA GLU A 404 17.77 7.32 17.69
C GLU A 404 18.54 6.03 17.38
N ASP A 405 17.88 4.88 17.33
CA ASP A 405 18.49 3.64 16.87
C ASP A 405 18.88 3.73 15.38
N LEU A 406 18.03 4.37 14.55
CA LEU A 406 18.38 4.63 13.15
C LEU A 406 19.60 5.55 13.05
N ALA A 407 19.68 6.61 13.88
CA ALA A 407 20.84 7.50 13.92
C ALA A 407 22.12 6.75 14.29
N GLN A 408 22.04 5.86 15.29
CA GLN A 408 23.14 5.00 15.68
C GLN A 408 23.59 4.08 14.53
N LEU A 409 22.65 3.43 13.84
CA LEU A 409 22.96 2.58 12.69
C LEU A 409 23.62 3.37 11.55
N ILE A 410 23.14 4.58 11.26
CA ILE A 410 23.76 5.45 10.25
C ILE A 410 25.20 5.79 10.63
N ASP A 411 25.45 6.15 11.90
CA ASP A 411 26.78 6.47 12.40
C ASP A 411 27.73 5.26 12.33
N GLU A 412 27.26 4.07 12.69
CA GLU A 412 28.00 2.82 12.57
C GLU A 412 28.37 2.50 11.13
N LEU A 413 27.44 2.68 10.18
CA LEU A 413 27.70 2.47 8.76
C LEU A 413 28.72 3.47 8.20
N LYS A 414 28.62 4.75 8.57
CA LYS A 414 29.60 5.79 8.19
C LYS A 414 30.95 5.56 8.86
N THR A 415 31.00 4.99 10.06
CA THR A 415 32.24 4.57 10.72
C THR A 415 32.86 3.36 10.02
N ALA A 416 32.05 2.39 9.62
CA ALA A 416 32.50 1.19 8.93
C ALA A 416 33.02 1.50 7.52
N ASN A 417 32.43 2.49 6.84
CA ASN A 417 32.88 2.98 5.54
C ASN A 417 32.68 4.52 5.45
N PRO A 418 33.73 5.32 5.70
CA PRO A 418 33.64 6.79 5.71
C PRO A 418 33.49 7.40 4.32
N HIS A 419 33.62 6.61 3.25
CA HIS A 419 33.44 7.07 1.87
C HIS A 419 32.03 6.81 1.33
N ALA A 420 31.21 6.03 2.05
CA ALA A 420 29.87 5.71 1.61
C ALA A 420 28.85 6.75 2.06
N ARG A 421 27.95 7.09 1.13
CA ARG A 421 26.68 7.75 1.45
C ARG A 421 25.70 6.73 2.01
N VAL A 422 24.87 7.15 2.97
CA VAL A 422 23.84 6.31 3.57
C VAL A 422 22.47 6.76 3.10
N SER A 423 21.77 5.86 2.40
CA SER A 423 20.38 5.98 2.01
C SER A 423 19.48 5.25 2.99
N VAL A 424 18.32 5.81 3.31
CA VAL A 424 17.27 5.14 4.09
C VAL A 424 16.04 4.97 3.22
N LYS A 425 15.69 3.72 2.92
CA LYS A 425 14.55 3.34 2.10
C LYS A 425 13.32 3.06 2.95
N VAL A 426 12.27 3.87 2.76
CA VAL A 426 11.00 3.79 3.50
C VAL A 426 9.79 3.70 2.58
N PRO A 427 8.79 2.86 2.89
CA PRO A 427 7.54 2.83 2.14
C PRO A 427 6.75 4.12 2.35
N CYS A 428 6.06 4.57 1.30
CA CYS A 428 5.14 5.69 1.40
C CYS A 428 3.95 5.29 2.27
N VAL A 429 3.77 5.98 3.40
CA VAL A 429 2.69 5.76 4.37
C VAL A 429 2.16 7.11 4.89
N PRO A 430 0.97 7.17 5.50
CA PRO A 430 0.49 8.39 6.13
C PRO A 430 1.51 8.92 7.14
N GLY A 431 1.80 10.23 7.09
CA GLY A 431 2.78 10.86 7.96
C GLY A 431 4.25 10.68 7.56
N VAL A 432 4.55 10.10 6.39
CA VAL A 432 5.93 9.91 5.91
C VAL A 432 6.77 11.20 5.87
N GLY A 433 6.15 12.37 5.77
CA GLY A 433 6.85 13.65 5.88
C GLY A 433 7.56 13.85 7.23
N ILE A 434 6.90 13.48 8.33
CA ILE A 434 7.49 13.54 9.69
C ILE A 434 8.63 12.55 9.80
N ILE A 435 8.44 11.35 9.24
CA ILE A 435 9.47 10.30 9.20
C ILE A 435 10.70 10.80 8.42
N ALA A 436 10.50 11.44 7.26
CA ALA A 436 11.58 11.99 6.44
C ALA A 436 12.40 13.05 7.20
N VAL A 437 11.74 13.94 7.95
CA VAL A 437 12.43 14.92 8.82
C VAL A 437 13.26 14.21 9.89
N GLY A 438 12.71 13.16 10.52
CA GLY A 438 13.46 12.34 11.47
C GLY A 438 14.70 11.70 10.85
N ILE A 439 14.55 11.10 9.66
CA ILE A 439 15.65 10.45 8.93
C ILE A 439 16.75 11.46 8.57
N ALA A 440 16.39 12.65 8.10
CA ALA A 440 17.36 13.70 7.81
C ALA A 440 18.15 14.10 9.07
N LYS A 441 17.46 14.26 10.21
CA LYS A 441 18.11 14.56 11.50
C LYS A 441 18.98 13.41 12.02
N ALA A 442 18.68 12.18 11.64
CA ALA A 442 19.48 11.00 11.96
C ALA A 442 20.79 10.92 11.16
N GLY A 443 21.01 11.84 10.20
CA GLY A 443 22.26 11.96 9.46
C GLY A 443 22.32 11.17 8.14
N ALA A 444 21.17 10.75 7.61
CA ALA A 444 21.10 10.11 6.30
C ALA A 444 21.43 11.11 5.18
N ASP A 445 22.14 10.65 4.16
CA ASP A 445 22.49 11.49 3.00
C ASP A 445 21.39 11.45 1.92
N ILE A 446 20.60 10.37 1.90
CA ILE A 446 19.55 10.10 0.92
C ILE A 446 18.33 9.49 1.64
N ILE A 447 17.12 9.89 1.22
CA ILE A 447 15.86 9.27 1.62
C ILE A 447 15.20 8.68 0.37
N THR A 448 15.08 7.36 0.32
CA THR A 448 14.41 6.66 -0.79
C THR A 448 12.95 6.36 -0.41
N LEU A 449 12.01 7.00 -1.10
CA LEU A 449 10.58 6.78 -0.92
C LEU A 449 10.08 5.74 -1.92
N THR A 450 9.42 4.69 -1.45
CA THR A 450 8.93 3.58 -2.30
C THR A 450 7.41 3.44 -2.23
N GLY A 451 6.75 3.68 -3.37
CA GLY A 451 5.29 3.61 -3.51
C GLY A 451 4.74 2.18 -3.63
N TYR A 452 3.44 1.99 -3.37
CA TYR A 452 2.81 0.65 -3.35
C TYR A 452 2.90 -0.14 -4.67
N THR A 453 3.14 0.55 -5.79
CA THR A 453 3.30 -0.06 -7.12
C THR A 453 4.67 -0.70 -7.33
N GLY A 454 5.54 -0.70 -6.31
CA GLY A 454 6.81 -1.42 -6.31
C GLY A 454 6.66 -2.92 -6.55
N GLY A 455 7.67 -3.53 -7.18
CA GLY A 455 7.69 -4.97 -7.42
C GLY A 455 8.05 -5.78 -6.17
N THR A 456 7.70 -7.07 -6.19
CA THR A 456 8.16 -8.03 -5.17
C THR A 456 8.15 -9.46 -5.72
N GLY A 457 9.15 -10.25 -5.34
CA GLY A 457 9.19 -11.68 -5.68
C GLY A 457 8.21 -12.54 -4.86
N ALA A 458 7.80 -12.05 -3.68
CA ALA A 458 6.84 -12.72 -2.79
C ALA A 458 6.22 -11.72 -1.79
N ALA A 459 4.90 -11.62 -1.78
CA ALA A 459 4.11 -10.86 -0.82
C ALA A 459 2.70 -11.46 -0.66
N ARG A 460 2.03 -11.11 0.43
CA ARG A 460 0.63 -11.50 0.66
C ARG A 460 -0.29 -10.71 -0.26
N ALA A 461 -1.35 -11.35 -0.74
CA ALA A 461 -2.31 -10.72 -1.65
C ALA A 461 -2.99 -9.48 -1.03
N HIS A 462 -3.22 -9.50 0.28
CA HIS A 462 -3.76 -8.34 1.01
C HIS A 462 -2.82 -7.13 0.94
N ALA A 463 -1.53 -7.31 1.27
CA ALA A 463 -0.55 -6.24 1.26
C ALA A 463 -0.40 -5.60 -0.13
N LEU A 464 -0.33 -6.42 -1.18
CA LEU A 464 -0.23 -5.98 -2.57
C LEU A 464 -1.40 -5.11 -3.05
N ARG A 465 -2.57 -5.22 -2.41
CA ARG A 465 -3.79 -4.53 -2.82
C ARG A 465 -4.16 -3.35 -1.93
N HIS A 466 -3.83 -3.41 -0.64
CA HIS A 466 -4.43 -2.54 0.38
C HIS A 466 -3.43 -1.77 1.25
N VAL A 467 -2.12 -1.97 1.07
CA VAL A 467 -1.12 -1.39 1.98
C VAL A 467 -0.14 -0.50 1.21
N GLY A 468 0.09 0.70 1.75
CA GLY A 468 1.01 1.70 1.22
C GLY A 468 0.30 2.81 0.44
N LEU A 469 1.02 3.90 0.24
CA LEU A 469 0.60 5.06 -0.55
C LEU A 469 1.38 5.11 -1.89
N PRO A 470 0.84 5.79 -2.91
CA PRO A 470 1.57 5.97 -4.15
C PRO A 470 2.77 6.88 -3.93
N ALA A 471 3.76 6.73 -4.81
CA ALA A 471 5.05 7.40 -4.66
C ALA A 471 4.90 8.93 -4.68
N GLU A 472 3.96 9.44 -5.48
CA GLU A 472 3.61 10.85 -5.61
C GLU A 472 3.17 11.48 -4.28
N VAL A 473 2.34 10.78 -3.49
CA VAL A 473 1.92 11.27 -2.17
C VAL A 473 3.12 11.35 -1.24
N GLY A 474 3.92 10.28 -1.20
CA GLY A 474 5.07 10.22 -0.29
C GLY A 474 6.13 11.26 -0.60
N LEU A 475 6.48 11.42 -1.88
CA LEU A 475 7.45 12.41 -2.34
C LEU A 475 6.99 13.84 -2.03
N TRP A 476 5.73 14.15 -2.31
CA TRP A 476 5.15 15.45 -1.98
C TRP A 476 5.18 15.75 -0.47
N LEU A 477 4.77 14.80 0.37
CA LEU A 477 4.78 14.96 1.83
C LEU A 477 6.19 15.13 2.39
N ALA A 478 7.14 14.30 1.95
CA ALA A 478 8.53 14.36 2.40
C ALA A 478 9.20 15.67 1.99
N HIS A 479 9.05 16.06 0.72
CA HIS A 479 9.61 17.31 0.20
C HIS A 479 9.12 18.50 1.03
N ARG A 480 7.81 18.63 1.22
CA ARG A 480 7.22 19.75 1.97
C ARG A 480 7.67 19.79 3.42
N ALA A 481 7.63 18.66 4.12
CA ALA A 481 8.03 18.60 5.52
C ALA A 481 9.51 18.98 5.72
N LEU A 482 10.39 18.55 4.81
CA LEU A 482 11.81 18.90 4.85
C LEU A 482 12.06 20.39 4.56
N VAL A 483 11.31 20.98 3.61
CA VAL A 483 11.39 22.41 3.31
C VAL A 483 10.90 23.24 4.50
N GLU A 484 9.73 22.91 5.04
CA GLU A 484 9.14 23.59 6.20
C GLU A 484 10.04 23.47 7.45
N SER A 485 10.85 22.41 7.54
CA SER A 485 11.82 22.21 8.63
C SER A 485 13.20 22.81 8.36
N GLY A 486 13.45 23.39 7.19
CA GLY A 486 14.78 23.93 6.81
C GLY A 486 15.88 22.87 6.61
N LEU A 487 15.50 21.61 6.38
CA LEU A 487 16.44 20.48 6.23
C LEU A 487 16.55 19.97 4.79
N ARG A 488 15.74 20.49 3.86
CA ARG A 488 15.64 19.96 2.49
C ARG A 488 16.96 19.98 1.74
N ASP A 489 17.79 21.00 1.95
CA ASP A 489 19.07 21.14 1.23
C ASP A 489 20.16 20.18 1.74
N GLY A 490 19.96 19.58 2.92
CA GLY A 490 20.92 18.66 3.53
C GLY A 490 20.76 17.19 3.13
N VAL A 491 19.74 16.86 2.33
CA VAL A 491 19.41 15.47 1.99
C VAL A 491 18.88 15.33 0.56
N GLU A 492 19.22 14.24 -0.12
CA GLU A 492 18.60 13.90 -1.40
C GLU A 492 17.30 13.11 -1.20
N LEU A 493 16.31 13.36 -2.07
CA LEU A 493 15.09 12.56 -2.14
C LEU A 493 15.14 11.70 -3.39
N TRP A 494 15.08 10.39 -3.20
CA TRP A 494 14.92 9.43 -4.27
C TRP A 494 13.53 8.82 -4.21
N CYS A 495 13.04 8.32 -5.34
CA CYS A 495 11.71 7.78 -5.44
C CYS A 495 11.68 6.56 -6.37
N ASP A 496 10.98 5.50 -5.95
CA ASP A 496 10.60 4.39 -6.81
C ASP A 496 9.10 4.06 -6.64
N GLY A 497 8.55 3.30 -7.58
CA GLY A 497 7.14 2.90 -7.56
C GLY A 497 6.49 3.00 -8.94
N GLY A 498 6.73 1.99 -9.77
CA GLY A 498 6.02 1.84 -11.05
C GLY A 498 6.35 2.94 -12.07
N MET A 499 7.54 3.53 -12.02
CA MET A 499 8.03 4.44 -13.07
C MET A 499 8.33 3.63 -14.34
N LYS A 500 7.83 4.10 -15.48
CA LYS A 500 7.84 3.41 -16.79
C LYS A 500 8.30 4.29 -17.95
N SER A 501 8.23 5.61 -17.81
CA SER A 501 8.57 6.55 -18.87
C SER A 501 9.45 7.70 -18.37
N GLY A 502 10.07 8.45 -19.29
CA GLY A 502 10.74 9.71 -18.94
C GLY A 502 9.78 10.75 -18.34
N ARG A 503 8.51 10.73 -18.73
CA ARG A 503 7.44 11.57 -18.14
C ARG A 503 7.17 11.24 -16.67
N ASP A 504 7.42 10.00 -16.23
CA ASP A 504 7.31 9.66 -14.80
C ASP A 504 8.50 10.19 -13.98
N VAL A 505 9.66 10.41 -14.63
CA VAL A 505 10.89 10.89 -13.99
C VAL A 505 10.84 12.40 -13.77
N VAL A 506 10.26 13.13 -14.73
CA VAL A 506 10.01 14.59 -14.66
C VAL A 506 8.77 14.87 -13.82
#